data_AF-A0A429FZH2-F1
#
_entry.id   AF-A0A429FZH2-F1
#
_cell.length_a   1.000
_cell.length_b   1.000
_cell.length_c   1.000
_cell.angle_alpha   90.00
_cell.angle_beta   90.00
_cell.angle_gamma   90.00
#
_symmetry.space_group_name_H-M   'P 1'
#
loop_
_entity.id
_entity.type
_entity.pdbx_description
1 polymer ?
#
loop_
_entity_poly.entity_id
_entity_poly.type
_entity_poly.pdbx_seq_one_letter_code
_entity_poly.pdbx_strand_id
1 'polypeptide(L)'
;MLVANSAPHIATAVSGRRHMTPLAGRESGPVANGVWAGLNLAGGAVLLRFARKGKEGARWDRDLVAFETGYLAFASWMALSERFFPMNSE
;
A
#
# COMPACT_ATOMS: atom_id res chain seq x y z
N MET A 1 -2.65 4.21 4.16
CA MET A 1 -3.35 3.11 3.46
C MET A 1 -2.75 2.83 2.09
N LEU A 2 -2.96 3.64 1.06
CA LEU A 2 -2.43 3.32 -0.29
C LEU A 2 -0.90 3.18 -0.33
N VAL A 3 -0.15 4.09 0.30
CA VAL A 3 1.31 3.98 0.39
C VAL A 3 1.73 2.67 1.09
N ALA A 4 1.04 2.28 2.17
CA ALA A 4 1.30 1.03 2.87
C ALA A 4 0.99 -0.20 2.01
N ASN A 5 -0.09 -0.13 1.23
CA ASN A 5 -0.49 -1.20 0.31
C ASN A 5 0.52 -1.39 -0.83
N SER A 6 1.22 -0.34 -1.27
CA SER A 6 2.22 -0.46 -2.34
C SER A 6 3.40 -1.37 -1.98
N ALA A 7 3.84 -1.38 -0.71
CA ALA A 7 5.04 -2.08 -0.28
C ALA A 7 5.02 -3.61 -0.54
N PRO A 8 4.00 -4.38 -0.11
CA PRO A 8 3.96 -5.81 -0.39
C PRO A 8 3.83 -6.13 -1.89
N HIS A 9 3.14 -5.29 -2.67
CA HIS A 9 3.04 -5.48 -4.12
C HIS A 9 4.37 -5.21 -4.84
N ILE A 10 5.16 -4.22 -4.39
CA ILE A 10 6.54 -4.02 -4.86
C ILE A 10 7.40 -5.25 -4.54
N ALA A 11 7.37 -5.71 -3.28
CA ALA A 11 8.13 -6.89 -2.87
C ALA A 11 7.76 -8.13 -3.69
N THR A 12 6.47 -8.30 -3.99
CA THR A 12 5.97 -9.39 -4.83
C THR A 12 6.49 -9.25 -6.26
N ALA A 13 6.36 -8.06 -6.87
CA ALA A 13 6.82 -7.81 -8.23
C ALA A 13 8.32 -8.05 -8.39
N VAL A 14 9.13 -7.55 -7.44
CA VAL A 14 10.59 -7.72 -7.43
C VAL A 14 11.00 -9.18 -7.21
N SER A 15 10.27 -9.91 -6.37
CA SER A 15 10.55 -11.33 -6.12
C SER A 15 9.98 -12.29 -7.17
N GLY A 16 9.33 -11.78 -8.23
CA GLY A 16 8.76 -12.60 -9.29
C GLY A 16 7.57 -13.45 -8.85
N ARG A 17 6.93 -13.10 -7.72
CA ARG A 17 5.83 -13.88 -7.13
C ARG A 17 4.46 -13.41 -7.62
N ARG A 18 3.43 -14.10 -7.16
CA ARG A 18 2.02 -13.70 -7.33
C ARG A 18 1.49 -13.12 -6.03
N HIS A 19 0.61 -12.15 -6.16
CA HIS A 19 -0.12 -11.53 -5.06
C HIS A 19 -1.35 -10.90 -5.67
N MET A 20 -2.52 -11.23 -5.12
CA MET A 20 -3.82 -10.79 -5.57
C MET A 20 -3.89 -9.27 -5.74
N THR A 21 -4.37 -8.83 -6.90
CA THR A 21 -4.73 -7.43 -7.16
C THR A 21 -6.13 -7.35 -7.76
N PRO A 22 -6.81 -6.20 -7.68
CA PRO A 22 -8.08 -6.00 -8.39
C PRO A 22 -7.97 -6.09 -9.92
N LEU A 23 -6.76 -5.98 -10.49
CA LEU A 23 -6.54 -5.96 -11.93
C LEU A 23 -6.63 -7.36 -12.56
N ALA A 24 -6.18 -8.39 -11.86
CA ALA A 24 -6.10 -9.76 -12.39
C ALA A 24 -6.47 -10.85 -11.35
N GLY A 25 -7.04 -10.47 -10.21
CA GLY A 25 -7.43 -11.42 -9.16
C GLY A 25 -6.23 -12.19 -8.62
N ARG A 26 -6.42 -13.46 -8.23
CA ARG A 26 -5.36 -14.32 -7.66
C ARG A 26 -4.23 -14.64 -8.64
N GLU A 27 -4.48 -14.57 -9.94
CA GLU A 27 -3.48 -14.80 -11.00
C GLU A 27 -2.58 -13.58 -11.27
N SER A 28 -2.65 -12.56 -10.43
CA SER A 28 -1.85 -11.35 -10.54
C SER A 28 -0.36 -11.67 -10.39
N GLY A 29 0.35 -11.71 -11.52
CA GLY A 29 1.80 -11.89 -11.59
C GLY A 29 2.61 -10.61 -11.31
N PRO A 30 3.93 -10.63 -11.58
CA PRO A 30 4.84 -9.54 -11.22
C PRO A 30 4.49 -8.19 -11.85
N VAL A 31 4.08 -8.18 -13.13
CA VAL A 31 3.72 -6.94 -13.85
C VAL A 31 2.46 -6.31 -13.26
N ALA A 32 1.40 -7.10 -13.03
CA ALA A 32 0.15 -6.61 -12.44
C ALA A 32 0.40 -6.03 -11.04
N ASN A 33 1.24 -6.69 -10.24
CA ASN A 33 1.66 -6.20 -8.93
C ASN A 33 2.47 -4.89 -9.01
N GLY A 34 3.39 -4.77 -9.97
CA GLY A 34 4.15 -3.54 -10.19
C GLY A 34 3.24 -2.36 -10.57
N VAL A 35 2.31 -2.57 -11.50
CA VAL A 35 1.32 -1.54 -11.89
C VAL A 35 0.46 -1.13 -10.70
N TRP A 36 -0.07 -2.12 -9.97
CA TRP A 36 -0.92 -1.87 -8.82
C TRP A 36 -0.19 -1.15 -7.69
N ALA A 37 1.06 -1.52 -7.42
CA ALA A 37 1.93 -0.80 -6.50
C ALA A 37 2.11 0.67 -6.91
N GLY A 38 2.39 0.92 -8.19
CA GLY A 38 2.55 2.26 -8.73
C GLY A 38 1.29 3.11 -8.55
N LEU A 39 0.12 2.56 -8.86
CA LEU A 39 -1.16 3.25 -8.68
C LEU A 39 -1.43 3.61 -7.20
N ASN A 40 -1.13 2.68 -6.29
CA ASN A 40 -1.26 2.92 -4.86
C ASN A 40 -0.31 4.02 -4.36
N LEU A 41 0.96 3.97 -4.78
CA LEU A 41 1.94 4.97 -4.39
C LEU A 41 1.58 6.36 -4.93
N ALA A 42 1.23 6.44 -6.23
CA ALA A 42 0.82 7.69 -6.86
C ALA A 42 -0.45 8.26 -6.24
N GLY A 43 -1.48 7.43 -6.03
CA GLY A 43 -2.72 7.82 -5.36
C GLY A 43 -2.47 8.31 -3.93
N GLY A 44 -1.63 7.61 -3.17
CA GLY A 44 -1.22 8.02 -1.83
C GLY A 44 -0.52 9.39 -1.82
N ALA A 45 0.41 9.62 -2.74
CA ALA A 45 1.12 10.89 -2.86
C ALA A 45 0.19 12.05 -3.25
N VAL A 46 -0.76 11.82 -4.16
CA VAL A 46 -1.77 12.81 -4.56
C VAL A 46 -2.68 13.16 -3.38
N LEU A 47 -3.15 12.17 -2.62
CA LEU A 47 -3.97 12.41 -1.42
C LEU A 47 -3.20 13.18 -0.35
N LEU A 48 -1.92 12.86 -0.12
CA LEU A 48 -1.06 13.61 0.80
C LEU A 48 -0.90 15.07 0.35
N ARG A 49 -0.68 15.30 -0.95
CA ARG A 49 -0.59 16.66 -1.51
C ARG A 49 -1.88 17.45 -1.27
N PHE A 50 -3.05 16.84 -1.47
CA PHE A 50 -4.33 17.51 -1.22
C PHE A 50 -4.58 17.75 0.28
N ALA A 51 -4.25 16.79 1.15
CA ALA A 51 -4.38 16.94 2.60
C ALA A 51 -3.47 18.06 3.18
N ARG A 52 -2.39 18.37 2.47
CA ARG A 52 -1.42 19.44 2.76
C ARG A 52 -1.82 20.81 2.19
N LYS A 53 -2.72 20.88 1.22
CA LYS A 53 -3.11 22.14 0.56
C LYS A 53 -3.72 23.10 1.60
N GLY A 54 -3.22 24.34 1.65
CA GLY A 54 -3.68 25.35 2.63
C GLY A 54 -3.11 25.17 4.05
N LYS A 55 -2.24 24.20 4.28
CA LYS A 55 -1.46 24.02 5.53
C LYS A 55 0.01 24.40 5.33
N GLU A 56 0.25 25.41 4.50
CA GLU A 56 1.59 25.92 4.20
C GLU A 56 2.15 26.56 5.48
N GLY A 57 3.07 25.86 6.16
CA GLY A 57 3.64 26.27 7.45
C GLY A 57 3.26 25.42 8.66
N ALA A 58 2.29 24.50 8.55
CA ALA A 58 1.98 23.56 9.63
C ALA A 58 3.10 22.53 9.81
N ARG A 59 3.49 22.25 11.07
CA ARG A 59 4.49 21.23 11.40
C ARG A 59 3.99 19.85 11.01
N TRP A 60 4.84 19.12 10.29
CA TRP A 60 4.56 17.77 9.82
C TRP A 60 4.49 16.74 10.97
N ASP A 61 5.11 17.03 12.11
CA ASP A 61 5.34 16.09 13.22
C ASP A 61 4.08 15.30 13.64
N ARG A 62 2.93 15.97 13.81
CA ARG A 62 1.68 15.29 14.20
C ARG A 62 1.06 14.50 13.03
N ASP A 63 1.11 15.05 11.82
CA ASP A 63 0.59 14.39 10.63
C ASP A 63 1.44 13.15 10.27
N LEU A 64 2.74 13.19 10.56
CA LEU A 64 3.68 12.08 10.41
C LEU A 64 3.31 10.92 11.33
N VAL A 65 3.12 11.17 12.64
CA VAL A 65 2.73 10.12 13.59
C VAL A 65 1.40 9.49 13.17
N ALA A 66 0.41 10.29 12.75
CA ALA A 66 -0.86 9.77 12.25
C ALA A 66 -0.69 8.93 10.97
N PHE A 67 0.16 9.39 10.04
CA PHE A 67 0.48 8.67 8.82
C PHE A 67 1.17 7.33 9.09
N GLU A 68 2.19 7.31 9.94
CA GLU A 68 2.95 6.11 10.34
C GLU A 68 2.08 5.13 11.12
N THR A 69 1.24 5.63 12.04
CA THR A 69 0.28 4.79 12.78
C THR A 69 -0.70 4.13 11.82
N GLY A 70 -1.25 4.89 10.86
CA GLY A 70 -2.13 4.36 9.83
C GLY A 70 -1.41 3.36 8.90
N TYR A 71 -0.12 3.58 8.61
CA TYR A 71 0.70 2.64 7.86
C TYR A 71 0.87 1.32 8.62
N LEU A 72 1.28 1.38 9.88
CA LEU A 72 1.49 0.20 10.73
C LEU A 72 0.22 -0.58 10.96
N ALA A 73 -0.91 0.10 11.23
CA ALA A 73 -2.20 -0.53 11.39
C ALA A 73 -2.60 -1.31 10.13
N PHE A 74 -2.39 -0.72 8.95
CA PHE A 74 -2.71 -1.37 7.68
C PHE A 74 -1.79 -2.55 7.37
N ALA A 75 -0.47 -2.39 7.58
CA ALA A 75 0.49 -3.47 7.41
C ALA A 75 0.17 -4.66 8.34
N SER A 76 -0.18 -4.36 9.59
CA SER A 76 -0.60 -5.36 10.58
C SER A 76 -1.88 -6.06 10.13
N TRP A 77 -2.89 -5.32 9.67
CA TRP A 77 -4.11 -5.89 9.12
C TRP A 77 -3.82 -6.83 7.95
N MET A 78 -2.99 -6.41 6.97
CA MET A 78 -2.63 -7.27 5.83
C MET A 78 -1.96 -8.56 6.30
N ALA A 79 -0.96 -8.48 7.19
CA ALA A 79 -0.24 -9.64 7.70
C ALA A 79 -1.16 -10.60 8.46
N LEU A 80 -2.04 -10.07 9.31
CA LEU A 80 -3.02 -10.88 10.04
C LEU A 80 -4.07 -11.48 9.11
N SER A 81 -4.57 -10.72 8.14
CA SER A 81 -5.57 -11.20 7.19
C SER A 81 -5.03 -12.34 6.33
N GLU A 82 -3.80 -12.24 5.83
CA GLU A 82 -3.16 -13.36 5.09
C GLU A 82 -2.93 -14.56 6.00
N ARG A 83 -2.58 -14.35 7.27
CA ARG A 83 -2.36 -15.43 8.24
C ARG A 83 -3.63 -16.22 8.53
N PHE A 84 -4.79 -15.56 8.62
CA PHE A 84 -6.07 -16.20 8.94
C PHE A 84 -6.89 -16.58 7.70
N PHE A 85 -6.67 -15.90 6.59
CA PHE A 85 -7.37 -16.09 5.31
C PHE A 85 -6.32 -16.06 4.19
N PRO A 86 -5.64 -17.18 3.90
CA PRO A 86 -4.58 -17.23 2.88
C PRO A 86 -5.16 -16.97 1.48
N MET A 87 -5.17 -15.68 1.12
CA MET A 87 -5.64 -15.21 -0.19
C MET A 87 -4.52 -15.24 -1.23
N ASN A 88 -3.27 -15.19 -0.77
CA ASN A 88 -2.08 -15.13 -1.63
C ASN A 88 -1.18 -16.37 -1.52
N SER A 89 -1.49 -17.26 -0.58
CA SER A 89 -0.86 -18.58 -0.44
C SER A 89 -1.73 -19.65 -1.13
N GLU A 90 -1.10 -20.65 -1.74
CA GLU A 90 -1.77 -21.91 -2.14
C GLU A 90 -1.96 -22.84 -0.95
#